data_AF-A0AAV5G2V8-F1
#
_entry.id   AF-A0AAV5G2V8-F1
#
_cell.length_a   1.000
_cell.length_b   1.000
_cell.length_c   1.000
_cell.angle_alpha   90.00
_cell.angle_beta   90.00
_cell.angle_gamma   90.00
#
_symmetry.space_group_name_H-M   'P 1'
#
loop_
_entity.id
_entity.type
_entity.pdbx_description
1 polymer ?
#
loop_
_entity_poly.entity_id
_entity_poly.type
_entity_poly.pdbx_seq_one_letter_code
_entity_poly.pdbx_strand_id
1 'polypeptide(L)'
;MLYEYVQQCEFVAVFDADFQPEPDFLLRTVPYLVHNPQIALVQTRWEFGTAGVWRISSIKEAGGWEDRTTVEDMDLAVRAGLKGWKFIYVGNVKVKSELPSNLKAYRRQQHRWTSGAANLFRKMGAEIILTKEVSFWRKLYLLYSFFFVRKVVAHVVPFMLYCVVIPLSVLIPEVSVPVWGVVYVPTTITLLYAIRSPSSLHFIPFWILFENVMSFHRTKATFIGLLELGSVNEWVVTEKIGDPKSTKPVPQILEKPHCRFWDRCTMSEILVAIFLFFCATYNLIYGVDFYFIYIYLQAIAFLIVGTGFCGTFS
;
A
#
# COMPACT_ATOMS: atom_id res chain seq x y z
N MET A 1 19.00 24.05 12.04
CA MET A 1 18.05 23.47 13.01
C MET A 1 17.88 24.52 14.11
N LEU A 2 16.68 25.07 14.30
CA LEU A 2 16.45 26.41 14.87
C LEU A 2 16.63 26.56 16.40
N TYR A 3 16.87 25.47 17.14
CA TYR A 3 16.97 25.51 18.60
C TYR A 3 18.13 24.66 19.12
N GLU A 4 18.89 25.22 20.07
CA GLU A 4 20.12 24.64 20.61
C GLU A 4 19.88 23.33 21.37
N TYR A 5 18.75 23.21 22.09
CA TYR A 5 18.39 21.98 22.81
C TYR A 5 18.16 20.78 21.87
N VAL A 6 17.72 21.01 20.62
CA VAL A 6 17.49 19.92 19.65
C VAL A 6 18.81 19.27 19.24
N GLN A 7 19.93 20.00 19.33
CA GLN A 7 21.25 19.43 19.07
C GLN A 7 21.69 18.44 20.15
N GLN A 8 21.09 18.50 21.34
CA GLN A 8 21.38 17.61 22.46
C GLN A 8 20.52 16.34 22.43
N CYS A 9 19.49 16.28 21.59
CA CYS A 9 18.65 15.10 21.46
C CYS A 9 19.38 13.97 20.71
N GLU A 10 19.32 12.75 21.23
CA GLU A 10 19.85 11.55 20.58
C GLU A 10 18.81 10.84 19.70
N PHE A 11 17.53 10.98 20.06
CA PHE A 11 16.41 10.27 19.46
C PHE A 11 15.32 11.25 19.04
N VAL A 12 14.58 10.89 18.00
CA VAL A 12 13.39 11.61 17.53
C VAL A 12 12.25 10.63 17.30
N ALA A 13 11.12 10.87 17.93
CA ALA A 13 9.89 10.12 17.69
C ALA A 13 9.08 10.83 16.60
N VAL A 14 8.59 10.08 15.61
CA VAL A 14 7.83 10.60 14.49
C VAL A 14 6.48 9.90 14.44
N PHE A 15 5.42 10.71 14.36
CA PHE A 15 4.03 10.28 14.27
C PHE A 15 3.32 11.13 13.23
N ASP A 16 2.50 10.49 12.39
CA ASP A 16 1.54 11.24 11.58
C ASP A 16 0.46 11.87 12.47
N ALA A 17 -0.17 12.95 12.00
CA ALA A 17 -1.13 13.72 12.80
C ALA A 17 -2.39 12.93 13.23
N ASP A 18 -2.66 11.79 12.59
CA ASP A 18 -3.75 10.86 12.92
C ASP A 18 -3.36 9.76 13.91
N PHE A 19 -2.13 9.77 14.41
CA PHE A 19 -1.65 8.76 15.34
C PHE A 19 -1.86 9.20 16.78
N GLN A 20 -2.41 8.29 17.59
CA GLN A 20 -2.60 8.47 19.02
C GLN A 20 -1.70 7.49 19.80
N PRO A 21 -0.44 7.87 20.11
CA PRO A 21 0.44 7.05 20.93
C PRO A 21 -0.05 7.01 22.39
N GLU A 22 0.12 5.85 23.02
CA GLU A 22 -0.13 5.70 24.46
C GLU A 22 0.99 6.43 25.26
N PRO A 23 0.71 6.93 26.49
CA PRO A 23 1.67 7.71 27.28
C PRO A 23 2.99 6.97 27.58
N ASP A 24 2.96 5.64 27.58
CA ASP A 24 4.11 4.76 27.83
C ASP A 24 4.94 4.43 26.57
N PHE A 25 4.58 4.99 25.40
CA PHE A 25 5.18 4.63 24.12
C PHE A 25 6.71 4.75 24.12
N LEU A 26 7.26 5.87 24.60
CA LEU A 26 8.71 6.11 24.62
C LEU A 26 9.42 5.17 25.60
N LEU A 27 8.81 4.92 26.77
CA LEU A 27 9.33 3.97 27.76
C LEU A 27 9.46 2.56 27.19
N ARG A 28 8.60 2.20 26.24
CA ARG A 28 8.58 0.87 25.62
C ARG A 28 9.40 0.76 24.34
N THR A 29 9.87 1.87 23.77
CA THR A 29 10.58 1.89 22.47
C THR A 29 12.03 2.34 22.59
N VAL A 30 12.31 3.38 23.38
CA VAL A 30 13.66 3.93 23.56
C VAL A 30 14.68 2.92 24.13
N PRO A 31 14.33 2.01 25.07
CA PRO A 31 15.30 1.05 25.59
C PRO A 31 15.98 0.20 24.51
N TYR A 32 15.28 -0.18 23.44
CA TYR A 32 15.89 -0.92 22.34
C TYR A 32 17.04 -0.15 21.68
N LEU A 33 16.87 1.17 21.48
CA LEU A 33 17.90 2.05 20.92
C LEU A 33 19.06 2.25 21.89
N VAL A 34 18.78 2.39 23.19
CA VAL A 34 19.83 2.58 24.20
C VAL A 34 20.70 1.32 24.32
N HIS A 35 20.09 0.14 24.33
CA HIS A 35 20.83 -1.13 24.48
C HIS A 35 21.64 -1.53 23.25
N ASN A 36 21.33 -1.01 22.06
CA ASN A 36 22.04 -1.36 20.84
C ASN A 36 22.33 -0.13 19.96
N PRO A 37 23.61 0.31 19.90
CA PRO A 37 23.99 1.51 19.18
C PRO A 37 23.87 1.37 17.65
N GLN A 38 23.70 0.16 17.11
CA GLN A 38 23.56 -0.08 15.66
C GLN A 38 22.12 0.06 15.15
N ILE A 39 21.15 0.26 16.04
CA ILE A 39 19.75 0.43 15.64
C ILE A 39 19.49 1.89 15.27
N ALA A 40 18.99 2.09 14.06
CA ALA A 40 18.53 3.39 13.55
C ALA A 40 17.07 3.67 13.90
N LEU A 41 16.20 2.65 13.81
CA LEU A 41 14.76 2.81 13.97
C LEU A 41 14.16 1.66 14.77
N VAL A 42 13.35 2.03 15.75
CA VAL A 42 12.39 1.13 16.41
C VAL A 42 11.02 1.44 15.84
N GLN A 43 10.49 0.47 15.12
CA GLN A 43 9.25 0.57 14.38
C GLN A 43 8.16 -0.23 15.11
N THR A 44 7.02 0.38 15.42
CA THR A 44 5.96 -0.26 16.23
C THR A 44 4.84 -0.83 15.36
N ARG A 45 3.85 -1.52 15.93
CA ARG A 45 2.71 -1.97 15.14
C ARG A 45 1.73 -0.81 14.89
N TRP A 46 1.50 -0.50 13.62
CA TRP A 46 0.37 0.33 13.17
C TRP A 46 -0.53 -0.48 12.23
N GLU A 47 -1.71 0.07 11.95
CA GLU A 47 -2.60 -0.47 10.93
C GLU A 47 -2.50 0.30 9.60
N PHE A 48 -2.25 1.62 9.57
CA PHE A 48 -2.29 2.44 8.34
C PHE A 48 -1.21 3.55 8.11
N GLY A 49 -0.02 3.53 8.74
CA GLY A 49 1.02 4.59 8.52
C GLY A 49 2.42 4.23 9.06
N THR A 50 3.24 5.17 9.56
CA THR A 50 4.54 4.83 10.18
C THR A 50 4.62 5.45 11.57
N ALA A 51 4.84 4.63 12.61
CA ALA A 51 5.10 5.10 13.97
C ALA A 51 6.38 4.48 14.52
N GLY A 52 7.34 5.33 14.88
CA GLY A 52 8.62 4.86 15.36
C GLY A 52 9.52 5.93 15.95
N VAL A 53 10.56 5.45 16.61
CA VAL A 53 11.62 6.29 17.19
C VAL A 53 12.90 6.06 16.40
N TRP A 54 13.43 7.14 15.85
CA TRP A 54 14.67 7.16 15.10
C TRP A 54 15.83 7.66 15.97
N ARG A 55 17.02 7.15 15.68
CA ARG A 55 18.28 7.74 16.12
C ARG A 55 18.65 8.92 15.24
N ILE A 56 18.93 10.06 15.82
CA ILE A 56 19.23 11.28 15.07
C ILE A 56 20.55 11.13 14.28
N SER A 57 21.55 10.43 14.83
CA SER A 57 22.82 10.19 14.12
C SER A 57 22.62 9.38 12.83
N SER A 58 21.73 8.38 12.82
CA SER A 58 21.46 7.60 11.60
C SER A 58 20.76 8.44 10.54
N ILE A 59 19.89 9.37 10.95
CA ILE A 59 19.26 10.32 10.02
C ILE A 59 20.31 11.25 9.40
N LYS A 60 21.20 11.80 10.23
CA LYS A 60 22.28 12.69 9.77
C LYS A 60 23.23 11.98 8.81
N GLU A 61 23.65 10.77 9.15
CA GLU A 61 24.54 9.95 8.31
C GLU A 61 23.90 9.51 6.99
N ALA A 62 22.59 9.27 7.01
CA ALA A 62 21.83 8.97 5.80
C ALA A 62 21.67 10.19 4.87
N GLY A 63 21.95 11.41 5.33
CA GLY A 63 21.78 12.66 4.56
C GLY A 63 20.50 13.44 4.88
N GLY A 64 19.76 13.06 5.92
CA GLY A 64 18.52 13.74 6.31
C GLY A 64 17.29 13.26 5.55
N TRP A 65 16.19 13.99 5.72
CA TRP A 65 14.94 13.76 4.99
C TRP A 65 15.03 14.38 3.59
N GLU A 66 14.68 13.62 2.56
CA GLU A 66 14.62 14.09 1.18
C GLU A 66 13.19 14.01 0.65
N ASP A 67 12.77 15.01 -0.11
CA ASP A 67 11.42 15.16 -0.67
C ASP A 67 11.26 14.57 -2.09
N ARG A 68 12.28 13.84 -2.56
CA ARG A 68 12.35 13.30 -3.92
C ARG A 68 11.25 12.29 -4.28
N THR A 69 10.56 11.72 -3.30
CA THR A 69 9.46 10.76 -3.48
C THR A 69 8.42 10.91 -2.37
N THR A 70 7.19 10.49 -2.61
CA THR A 70 6.06 10.52 -1.66
C THR A 70 6.13 9.48 -0.52
N VAL A 71 7.27 8.78 -0.41
CA VAL A 71 7.60 7.71 0.53
C VAL A 71 8.96 8.00 1.18
N GLU A 72 9.10 9.23 1.67
CA GLU A 72 10.31 9.79 2.27
C GLU A 72 10.83 8.97 3.46
N ASP A 73 9.93 8.32 4.20
CA ASP A 73 10.25 7.44 5.32
C ASP A 73 10.96 6.16 4.86
N MET A 74 10.47 5.55 3.79
CA MET A 74 11.08 4.39 3.17
C MET A 74 12.41 4.75 2.50
N ASP A 75 12.49 5.91 1.85
CA ASP A 75 13.74 6.42 1.26
C ASP A 75 14.85 6.54 2.31
N LEU A 76 14.55 7.22 3.43
CA LEU A 76 15.45 7.35 4.56
C LEU A 76 15.84 5.99 5.15
N ALA A 77 14.89 5.06 5.28
CA ALA A 77 15.17 3.71 5.77
C ALA A 77 16.10 2.92 4.84
N VAL A 78 15.96 3.05 3.52
CA VAL A 78 16.87 2.39 2.58
C VAL A 78 18.27 3.01 2.68
N ARG A 79 18.39 4.34 2.69
CA ARG A 79 19.69 5.03 2.83
C ARG A 79 20.40 4.69 4.14
N ALA A 80 19.70 4.76 5.26
CA ALA A 80 20.25 4.34 6.55
C ALA A 80 20.65 2.86 6.54
N GLY A 81 19.84 1.99 5.90
CA GLY A 81 20.17 0.57 5.74
C GLY A 81 21.39 0.30 4.86
N LEU A 82 21.69 1.16 3.88
CA LEU A 82 22.91 1.10 3.07
C LEU A 82 24.15 1.54 3.86
N LYS A 83 23.97 2.41 4.87
CA LYS A 83 25.00 2.78 5.85
C LYS A 83 25.20 1.73 6.96
N GLY A 84 24.58 0.55 6.83
CA GLY A 84 24.73 -0.56 7.78
C GLY A 84 23.86 -0.48 9.03
N TRP A 85 23.00 0.53 9.14
CA TRP A 85 22.07 0.64 10.27
C TRP A 85 21.02 -0.49 10.28
N LYS A 86 20.60 -0.86 11.49
CA LYS A 86 19.62 -1.92 11.74
C LYS A 86 18.26 -1.35 12.14
N PHE A 87 17.22 -2.11 11.85
CA PHE A 87 15.82 -1.76 12.11
C PHE A 87 15.19 -2.86 12.95
N ILE A 88 14.44 -2.49 13.98
CA ILE A 88 13.70 -3.45 14.82
C ILE A 88 12.21 -3.15 14.74
N TYR A 89 11.42 -4.22 14.58
CA TYR A 89 9.97 -4.16 14.66
C TYR A 89 9.48 -4.67 16.02
N VAL A 90 8.72 -3.85 16.72
CA VAL A 90 8.20 -4.11 18.07
C VAL A 90 6.68 -4.27 17.99
N GLY A 91 6.24 -5.52 17.79
CA GLY A 91 4.85 -5.85 17.52
C GLY A 91 3.88 -5.79 18.71
N ASN A 92 4.41 -5.69 19.95
CA ASN A 92 3.63 -5.59 21.18
C ASN A 92 3.23 -4.14 21.52
N VAL A 93 3.91 -3.14 20.96
CA VAL A 93 3.53 -1.73 21.07
C VAL A 93 2.63 -1.40 19.89
N LYS A 94 1.41 -0.94 20.18
CA LYS A 94 0.43 -0.58 19.17
C LYS A 94 0.16 0.92 19.24
N VAL A 95 0.07 1.56 18.09
CA VAL A 95 -0.37 2.96 17.99
C VAL A 95 -1.65 3.00 17.16
N LYS A 96 -2.68 3.66 17.70
CA LYS A 96 -3.96 3.82 17.01
C LYS A 96 -3.79 4.88 15.91
N SER A 97 -4.39 4.65 14.75
CA SER A 97 -4.39 5.58 13.61
C SER A 97 -5.80 5.74 13.04
N GLU A 98 -6.12 6.91 12.50
CA GLU A 98 -7.39 7.14 11.79
C GLU A 98 -7.41 6.33 10.47
N LEU A 99 -8.57 5.75 10.17
CA LEU A 99 -8.83 5.06 8.91
C LEU A 99 -9.24 6.05 7.82
N PRO A 100 -8.93 5.79 6.54
CA PRO A 100 -9.50 6.58 5.45
C PRO A 100 -11.04 6.57 5.51
N SER A 101 -11.64 7.76 5.50
CA SER A 101 -13.08 7.94 5.70
C SER A 101 -13.95 7.39 4.58
N ASN A 102 -13.40 7.26 3.37
CA ASN A 102 -14.12 6.75 2.20
C ASN A 102 -13.18 6.02 1.21
N LEU A 103 -13.78 5.28 0.28
CA LEU A 103 -13.03 4.51 -0.72
C LEU A 103 -12.13 5.39 -1.61
N LYS A 104 -12.53 6.62 -1.90
CA LYS A 104 -11.74 7.55 -2.72
C LYS A 104 -10.45 7.96 -2.00
N ALA A 105 -10.53 8.26 -0.70
CA ALA A 105 -9.38 8.54 0.15
C ALA A 105 -8.46 7.32 0.27
N TYR A 106 -9.03 6.13 0.50
CA TYR A 106 -8.28 4.88 0.53
C TYR A 106 -7.51 4.63 -0.79
N ARG A 107 -8.16 4.79 -1.95
CA ARG A 107 -7.51 4.64 -3.26
C ARG A 107 -6.35 5.60 -3.46
N ARG A 108 -6.49 6.87 -3.06
CA ARG A 108 -5.43 7.87 -3.13
C ARG A 108 -4.24 7.47 -2.25
N GLN A 109 -4.51 7.01 -1.03
CA GLN A 109 -3.47 6.52 -0.12
C GLN A 109 -2.72 5.32 -0.73
N GLN A 110 -3.45 4.32 -1.23
CA GLN A 110 -2.86 3.14 -1.89
C GLN A 110 -2.08 3.49 -3.14
N HIS A 111 -2.58 4.44 -3.95
CA HIS A 111 -1.89 4.93 -5.13
C HIS A 111 -0.55 5.55 -4.73
N ARG A 112 -0.54 6.49 -3.77
CA ARG A 112 0.68 7.16 -3.29
C ARG A 112 1.73 6.18 -2.80
N TRP A 113 1.34 5.24 -1.94
CA TRP A 113 2.28 4.26 -1.39
C TRP A 113 2.87 3.35 -2.45
N THR A 114 2.08 3.02 -3.48
CA THR A 114 2.52 2.11 -4.55
C THR A 114 3.36 2.84 -5.60
N SER A 115 2.90 4.00 -6.10
CA SER A 115 3.61 4.80 -7.09
C SER A 115 4.89 5.41 -6.50
N GLY A 116 4.85 5.89 -5.26
CA GLY A 116 6.02 6.38 -4.54
C GLY A 116 7.08 5.30 -4.37
N ALA A 117 6.70 4.10 -3.97
CA ALA A 117 7.65 2.99 -3.81
C ALA A 117 8.28 2.54 -5.13
N ALA A 118 7.49 2.52 -6.20
CA ALA A 118 7.97 2.21 -7.54
C ALA A 118 8.93 3.29 -8.07
N ASN A 119 8.63 4.57 -7.86
CA ASN A 119 9.54 5.65 -8.23
C ASN A 119 10.83 5.59 -7.42
N LEU A 120 10.73 5.32 -6.11
CA LEU A 120 11.89 5.14 -5.25
C LEU A 120 12.77 4.01 -5.75
N PHE A 121 12.21 2.87 -6.15
CA PHE A 121 12.98 1.76 -6.72
C PHE A 121 13.83 2.20 -7.91
N ARG A 122 13.22 2.95 -8.84
CA ARG A 122 13.89 3.48 -10.04
C ARG A 122 15.04 4.41 -9.67
N LYS A 123 14.83 5.33 -8.73
CA LYS A 123 15.82 6.32 -8.28
C LYS A 123 16.96 5.67 -7.49
N MET A 124 16.64 4.79 -6.55
CA MET A 124 17.61 4.12 -5.67
C MET A 124 18.39 2.99 -6.34
N GLY A 125 17.93 2.49 -7.50
CA GLY A 125 18.54 1.34 -8.16
C GLY A 125 20.04 1.52 -8.38
N ALA A 126 20.45 2.67 -8.92
CA ALA A 126 21.86 2.98 -9.16
C ALA A 126 22.65 3.13 -7.84
N GLU A 127 22.09 3.85 -6.86
CA GLU A 127 22.73 4.07 -5.55
C GLU A 127 23.02 2.75 -4.81
N ILE A 128 22.07 1.81 -4.83
CA ILE A 128 22.22 0.49 -4.20
C ILE A 128 23.33 -0.33 -4.88
N ILE A 129 23.40 -0.27 -6.22
CA ILE A 129 24.40 -1.01 -6.99
C ILE A 129 25.81 -0.43 -6.73
N LEU A 130 25.95 0.88 -6.75
CA LEU A 130 27.23 1.59 -6.67
C LEU A 130 27.83 1.65 -5.26
N THR A 131 27.00 1.53 -4.22
CA THR A 131 27.46 1.57 -2.82
C THR A 131 28.51 0.50 -2.52
N LYS A 132 29.63 0.85 -1.88
CA LYS A 132 30.67 -0.12 -1.48
C LYS A 132 30.50 -0.65 -0.06
N GLU A 133 29.63 -0.03 0.73
CA GLU A 133 29.46 -0.29 2.17
C GLU A 133 28.67 -1.57 2.47
N VAL A 134 27.84 -2.06 1.54
CA VAL A 134 27.04 -3.29 1.74
C VAL A 134 27.48 -4.46 0.90
N SER A 135 27.29 -5.67 1.44
CA SER A 135 27.55 -6.93 0.75
C SER A 135 26.67 -7.11 -0.49
N PHE A 136 27.15 -7.90 -1.44
CA PHE A 136 26.41 -8.25 -2.66
C PHE A 136 25.02 -8.83 -2.34
N TRP A 137 24.91 -9.72 -1.35
CA TRP A 137 23.64 -10.33 -0.95
C TRP A 137 22.64 -9.32 -0.41
N ARG A 138 23.10 -8.30 0.31
CA ARG A 138 22.24 -7.22 0.79
C ARG A 138 21.71 -6.38 -0.37
N LYS A 139 22.55 -6.10 -1.38
CA LYS A 139 22.12 -5.40 -2.61
C LYS A 139 21.09 -6.22 -3.38
N LEU A 140 21.36 -7.51 -3.58
CA LEU A 140 20.43 -8.42 -4.25
C LEU A 140 19.10 -8.48 -3.50
N TYR A 141 19.12 -8.63 -2.17
CA TYR A 141 17.91 -8.62 -1.36
C TYR A 141 17.12 -7.30 -1.53
N LEU A 142 17.78 -6.14 -1.50
CA LEU A 142 17.12 -4.85 -1.64
C LEU A 142 16.49 -4.69 -3.04
N LEU A 143 17.25 -4.95 -4.10
CA LEU A 143 16.77 -4.77 -5.48
C LEU A 143 15.71 -5.81 -5.85
N TYR A 144 15.98 -7.09 -5.57
CA TYR A 144 15.11 -8.19 -5.97
C TYR A 144 13.95 -8.38 -4.98
N SER A 145 14.22 -8.72 -3.72
CA SER A 145 13.16 -9.09 -2.79
C SER A 145 12.38 -7.89 -2.25
N PHE A 146 13.06 -6.83 -1.84
CA PHE A 146 12.42 -5.67 -1.20
C PHE A 146 11.73 -4.75 -2.19
N PHE A 147 12.34 -4.45 -3.34
CA PHE A 147 11.75 -3.61 -4.37
C PHE A 147 11.01 -4.41 -5.44
N PHE A 148 11.70 -5.20 -6.26
CA PHE A 148 11.09 -5.83 -7.43
C PHE A 148 9.93 -6.77 -7.05
N VAL A 149 10.18 -7.77 -6.20
CA VAL A 149 9.16 -8.75 -5.81
C VAL A 149 8.05 -8.08 -5.01
N ARG A 150 8.39 -7.36 -3.93
CA ARG A 150 7.39 -6.83 -2.98
C ARG A 150 6.65 -5.58 -3.47
N LYS A 151 7.25 -4.72 -4.30
CA LYS A 151 6.64 -3.45 -4.75
C LYS A 151 6.17 -3.47 -6.20
N VAL A 152 6.60 -4.46 -7.01
CA VAL A 152 6.16 -4.60 -8.41
C VAL A 152 5.41 -5.92 -8.61
N VAL A 153 6.08 -7.06 -8.47
CA VAL A 153 5.52 -8.39 -8.79
C VAL A 153 4.28 -8.69 -7.93
N ALA A 154 4.32 -8.39 -6.63
CA ALA A 154 3.22 -8.62 -5.70
C ALA A 154 1.93 -7.85 -6.04
N HIS A 155 1.99 -6.81 -6.87
CA HIS A 155 0.82 -6.08 -7.33
C HIS A 155 0.39 -6.51 -8.74
N VAL A 156 1.37 -6.67 -9.64
CA VAL A 156 1.13 -7.01 -11.05
C VAL A 156 0.64 -8.45 -11.22
N VAL A 157 1.26 -9.43 -10.55
CA VAL A 157 0.94 -10.85 -10.76
C VAL A 157 -0.49 -11.19 -10.36
N PRO A 158 -1.01 -10.80 -9.18
CA PRO A 158 -2.41 -11.05 -8.84
C PRO A 158 -3.37 -10.44 -9.85
N PHE A 159 -3.15 -9.18 -10.26
CA PHE A 159 -3.99 -8.54 -11.27
C PHE A 159 -3.98 -9.31 -12.59
N MET A 160 -2.79 -9.63 -13.11
CA MET A 160 -2.65 -10.34 -14.39
C MET A 160 -3.26 -11.74 -14.30
N LEU A 161 -3.04 -12.48 -13.22
CA LEU A 161 -3.58 -13.83 -13.09
C LEU A 161 -5.11 -13.82 -12.97
N TYR A 162 -5.64 -13.07 -12.01
CA TYR A 162 -7.04 -13.16 -11.59
C TYR A 162 -8.00 -12.33 -12.43
N CYS A 163 -7.52 -11.26 -13.06
CA CYS A 163 -8.36 -10.32 -13.82
C CYS A 163 -8.06 -10.33 -15.34
N VAL A 164 -7.00 -11.01 -15.80
CA VAL A 164 -6.63 -11.07 -17.23
C VAL A 164 -6.49 -12.51 -17.71
N VAL A 165 -5.57 -13.31 -17.15
CA VAL A 165 -5.26 -14.67 -17.62
C VAL A 165 -6.44 -15.61 -17.45
N ILE A 166 -7.07 -15.67 -16.27
CA ILE A 166 -8.25 -16.53 -16.04
C ILE A 166 -9.41 -16.16 -16.99
N PRO A 167 -9.85 -14.88 -17.07
CA PRO A 167 -10.89 -14.49 -18.03
C PRO A 167 -10.55 -14.76 -19.50
N LEU A 168 -9.29 -14.57 -19.92
CA LEU A 168 -8.88 -14.85 -21.29
C LEU A 168 -8.78 -16.35 -21.59
N SER A 169 -8.39 -17.17 -20.62
CA SER A 169 -8.29 -18.62 -20.80
C SER A 169 -9.64 -19.26 -21.14
N VAL A 170 -10.73 -18.68 -20.65
CA VAL A 170 -12.09 -19.07 -20.98
C VAL A 170 -12.43 -18.83 -22.45
N LEU A 171 -11.83 -17.82 -23.08
CA LEU A 171 -12.07 -17.48 -24.49
C LEU A 171 -11.23 -18.35 -25.44
N ILE A 172 -10.19 -19.02 -24.93
CA ILE A 172 -9.22 -19.78 -25.71
C ILE A 172 -9.20 -21.22 -25.17
N PRO A 173 -9.99 -22.14 -25.75
CA PRO A 173 -10.15 -23.51 -25.24
C PRO A 173 -8.85 -24.29 -25.07
N GLU A 174 -7.80 -23.93 -25.82
CA GLU A 174 -6.49 -24.58 -25.78
C GLU A 174 -5.65 -24.18 -24.55
N VAL A 175 -6.02 -23.12 -23.83
CA VAL A 175 -5.23 -22.59 -22.71
C VAL A 175 -5.73 -23.18 -21.39
N SER A 176 -5.05 -24.21 -20.89
CA SER A 176 -5.26 -24.70 -19.53
C SER A 176 -4.51 -23.85 -18.51
N VAL A 177 -5.23 -23.23 -17.56
CA VAL A 177 -4.60 -22.51 -16.45
C VAL A 177 -4.08 -23.51 -15.42
N PRO A 178 -2.84 -23.37 -14.91
CA PRO A 178 -2.31 -24.30 -13.94
C PRO A 178 -3.07 -24.26 -12.60
N VAL A 179 -3.44 -25.44 -12.10
CA VAL A 179 -4.23 -25.63 -10.87
C VAL A 179 -3.59 -24.94 -9.66
N TRP A 180 -2.26 -24.90 -9.58
CA TRP A 180 -1.58 -24.26 -8.46
C TRP A 180 -1.86 -22.76 -8.37
N GLY A 181 -2.07 -22.07 -9.49
CA GLY A 181 -2.34 -20.63 -9.52
C GLY A 181 -3.78 -20.30 -9.14
N VAL A 182 -4.73 -21.15 -9.50
CA VAL A 182 -6.17 -20.91 -9.31
C VAL A 182 -6.69 -21.47 -7.99
N VAL A 183 -6.06 -22.55 -7.49
CA VAL A 183 -6.52 -23.25 -6.28
C VAL A 183 -5.51 -23.09 -5.16
N TYR A 184 -4.28 -23.57 -5.32
CA TYR A 184 -3.34 -23.66 -4.19
C TYR A 184 -2.93 -22.29 -3.65
N VAL A 185 -2.67 -21.31 -4.52
CA VAL A 185 -2.30 -19.95 -4.08
C VAL A 185 -3.45 -19.27 -3.33
N PRO A 186 -4.68 -19.14 -3.86
CA PRO A 186 -5.81 -18.58 -3.12
C PRO A 186 -6.09 -19.33 -1.82
N THR A 187 -6.13 -20.67 -1.84
CA THR A 187 -6.42 -21.46 -0.63
C THR A 187 -5.37 -21.24 0.44
N THR A 188 -4.09 -21.19 0.08
CA THR A 188 -3.01 -20.91 1.04
C THR A 188 -3.15 -19.52 1.65
N ILE A 189 -3.44 -18.51 0.82
CA ILE A 189 -3.68 -17.13 1.29
C ILE A 189 -4.87 -17.10 2.25
N THR A 190 -6.00 -17.70 1.86
CA THR A 190 -7.21 -17.80 2.68
C THR A 190 -6.94 -18.48 4.03
N LEU A 191 -6.18 -19.59 4.04
CA LEU A 191 -5.82 -20.30 5.28
C LEU A 191 -4.93 -19.44 6.18
N LEU A 192 -3.94 -18.74 5.62
CA LEU A 192 -3.07 -17.84 6.40
C LEU A 192 -3.87 -16.68 7.02
N TYR A 193 -4.82 -16.10 6.28
CA TYR A 193 -5.71 -15.07 6.81
C TYR A 193 -6.66 -15.62 7.88
N ALA A 194 -7.23 -16.80 7.65
CA ALA A 194 -8.09 -17.51 8.59
C ALA A 194 -7.41 -17.76 9.93
N ILE A 195 -6.17 -18.24 9.91
CA ILE A 195 -5.36 -18.50 11.12
C ILE A 195 -5.07 -17.18 11.86
N ARG A 196 -4.78 -16.11 11.13
CA ARG A 196 -4.42 -14.81 11.72
C ARG A 196 -5.61 -14.07 12.34
N SER A 197 -6.81 -14.22 11.80
CA SER A 197 -8.01 -13.52 12.25
C SER A 197 -9.27 -14.39 12.08
N PRO A 198 -9.47 -15.39 12.95
CA PRO A 198 -10.57 -16.34 12.81
C PRO A 198 -11.95 -15.69 12.93
N SER A 199 -12.07 -14.58 13.66
CA SER A 199 -13.32 -13.81 13.77
C SER A 199 -13.80 -13.22 12.44
N SER A 200 -12.91 -13.05 11.47
CA SER A 200 -13.16 -12.33 10.22
C SER A 200 -13.33 -13.27 9.01
N LEU A 201 -13.47 -14.58 9.25
CA LEU A 201 -13.57 -15.61 8.21
C LEU A 201 -14.66 -15.32 7.16
N HIS A 202 -15.82 -14.87 7.60
CA HIS A 202 -16.96 -14.57 6.75
C HIS A 202 -16.73 -13.39 5.79
N PHE A 203 -15.74 -12.52 6.06
CA PHE A 203 -15.36 -11.42 5.18
C PHE A 203 -14.34 -11.82 4.11
N ILE A 204 -13.70 -12.98 4.22
CA ILE A 204 -12.60 -13.38 3.31
C ILE A 204 -13.02 -13.40 1.84
N PRO A 205 -14.17 -13.97 1.43
CA PRO A 205 -14.57 -13.98 0.02
C PRO A 205 -14.70 -12.57 -0.55
N PHE A 206 -15.32 -11.65 0.19
CA PHE A 206 -15.46 -10.25 -0.21
C PHE A 206 -14.11 -9.52 -0.25
N TRP A 207 -13.24 -9.82 0.71
CA TRP A 207 -11.89 -9.27 0.77
C TRP A 207 -11.05 -9.70 -0.44
N ILE A 208 -11.13 -10.96 -0.89
CA ILE A 208 -10.40 -11.44 -2.07
C ILE A 208 -10.85 -10.69 -3.33
N LEU A 209 -12.16 -10.58 -3.55
CA LEU A 209 -12.72 -9.86 -4.69
C LEU A 209 -12.30 -8.38 -4.67
N PHE A 210 -12.33 -7.76 -3.49
CA PHE A 210 -11.90 -6.38 -3.29
C PHE A 210 -10.40 -6.21 -3.54
N GLU A 211 -9.55 -7.09 -3.02
CA GLU A 211 -8.11 -7.06 -3.23
C GLU A 211 -7.73 -7.26 -4.70
N ASN A 212 -8.49 -8.06 -5.46
CA ASN A 212 -8.33 -8.17 -6.91
C ASN A 212 -8.64 -6.84 -7.62
N VAL A 213 -9.71 -6.12 -7.22
CA VAL A 213 -9.95 -4.77 -7.75
C VAL A 213 -8.83 -3.81 -7.33
N MET A 214 -8.35 -3.90 -6.09
CA MET A 214 -7.25 -3.07 -5.62
C MET A 214 -5.92 -3.38 -6.30
N SER A 215 -5.70 -4.64 -6.72
CA SER A 215 -4.52 -5.04 -7.48
C SER A 215 -4.44 -4.33 -8.83
N PHE A 216 -5.58 -4.04 -9.46
CA PHE A 216 -5.63 -3.20 -10.67
C PHE A 216 -5.13 -1.78 -10.39
N HIS A 217 -5.64 -1.14 -9.34
CA HIS A 217 -5.21 0.21 -8.95
C HIS A 217 -3.73 0.27 -8.56
N ARG A 218 -3.26 -0.70 -7.78
CA ARG A 218 -1.85 -0.81 -7.38
C ARG A 218 -0.96 -1.06 -8.60
N THR A 219 -1.37 -1.95 -9.52
CA THR A 219 -0.65 -2.19 -10.78
C THR A 219 -0.51 -0.92 -11.61
N LYS A 220 -1.61 -0.18 -11.82
CA LYS A 220 -1.58 1.11 -12.52
C LYS A 220 -0.65 2.11 -11.82
N ALA A 221 -0.71 2.20 -10.48
CA ALA A 221 0.16 3.06 -9.69
C ALA A 221 1.64 2.66 -9.80
N THR A 222 1.96 1.37 -9.80
CA THR A 222 3.32 0.84 -9.99
C THR A 222 3.89 1.30 -11.34
N PHE A 223 3.15 1.14 -12.44
CA PHE A 223 3.63 1.58 -13.75
C PHE A 223 3.78 3.10 -13.84
N ILE A 224 2.84 3.87 -13.27
CA ILE A 224 2.95 5.33 -13.19
C ILE A 224 4.22 5.73 -12.42
N GLY A 225 4.51 5.08 -11.30
CA GLY A 225 5.73 5.31 -10.49
C GLY A 225 7.02 4.93 -11.21
N LEU A 226 7.05 3.77 -11.88
CA LEU A 226 8.23 3.32 -12.62
C LEU A 226 8.53 4.19 -13.86
N LEU A 227 7.50 4.74 -14.50
CA LEU A 227 7.62 5.53 -15.74
C LEU A 227 7.59 7.04 -15.49
N GLU A 228 7.46 7.50 -14.24
CA GLU A 228 7.33 8.92 -13.89
C GLU A 228 6.22 9.67 -14.65
N LEU A 229 5.09 9.02 -14.89
CA LEU A 229 3.95 9.65 -15.54
C LEU A 229 3.28 10.65 -14.58
N GLY A 230 2.81 11.79 -15.10
CA GLY A 230 2.60 13.10 -14.43
C GLY A 230 1.74 13.25 -13.14
N SER A 231 1.57 12.22 -12.31
CA SER A 231 0.93 12.28 -10.98
C SER A 231 1.76 11.66 -9.86
N VAL A 232 3.00 11.22 -10.13
CA VAL A 232 3.84 10.51 -9.13
C VAL A 232 4.17 11.35 -7.88
N ASN A 233 4.23 12.68 -8.03
CA ASN A 233 4.61 13.60 -6.95
C ASN A 233 3.42 14.45 -6.44
N GLU A 234 2.19 14.22 -6.92
CA GLU A 234 1.05 15.04 -6.50
C GLU A 234 0.56 14.59 -5.12
N TRP A 235 1.00 15.29 -4.07
CA TRP A 235 0.57 15.05 -2.71
C TRP A 235 -0.76 15.76 -2.43
N VAL A 236 -1.87 15.07 -2.70
CA VAL A 236 -3.20 15.53 -2.29
C VAL A 236 -3.50 15.01 -0.89
N VAL A 237 -3.56 15.92 0.09
CA VAL A 237 -3.91 15.61 1.49
C VAL A 237 -5.25 14.89 1.55
N THR A 238 -5.31 13.73 2.20
CA THR A 238 -6.56 13.07 2.53
C THR A 238 -7.26 13.84 3.65
N GLU A 239 -8.48 14.31 3.42
CA GLU A 239 -9.32 14.91 4.47
C GLU A 239 -9.57 13.90 5.59
N LYS A 240 -9.26 14.32 6.82
CA LYS A 240 -9.44 13.59 8.08
C LYS A 240 -10.55 14.26 8.89
N ILE A 241 -11.44 13.49 9.52
CA ILE A 241 -12.71 13.99 10.11
C ILE A 241 -12.59 14.19 11.64
N GLY A 242 -11.36 14.33 12.14
CA GLY A 242 -11.05 14.21 13.57
C GLY A 242 -11.04 15.48 14.43
N ASP A 243 -11.84 16.52 14.17
CA ASP A 243 -11.89 17.67 15.11
C ASP A 243 -13.33 18.14 15.44
N PRO A 244 -13.89 17.72 16.59
CA PRO A 244 -15.17 18.23 17.10
C PRO A 244 -15.08 19.63 17.73
N LYS A 245 -13.89 20.27 17.80
CA LYS A 245 -13.67 21.54 18.53
C LYS A 245 -12.88 22.61 17.77
N SER A 246 -12.66 22.47 16.46
CA SER A 246 -12.17 23.59 15.64
C SER A 246 -13.31 24.56 15.34
N THR A 247 -13.53 25.50 16.25
CA THR A 247 -14.30 26.73 16.00
C THR A 247 -13.44 27.72 15.21
N LYS A 248 -12.93 27.31 14.04
CA LYS A 248 -12.48 28.25 13.01
C LYS A 248 -13.61 28.40 12.01
N PRO A 249 -14.04 29.62 11.66
CA PRO A 249 -15.03 29.79 10.61
C PRO A 249 -14.46 29.19 9.33
N VAL A 250 -15.01 28.05 8.92
CA VAL A 250 -14.78 27.45 7.61
C VAL A 250 -15.13 28.54 6.59
N PRO A 251 -14.20 28.96 5.72
CA PRO A 251 -14.57 29.86 4.64
C PRO A 251 -15.70 29.22 3.86
N GLN A 252 -16.83 29.91 3.75
CA GLN A 252 -17.94 29.53 2.88
C GLN A 252 -17.49 29.61 1.42
N ILE A 253 -16.67 28.66 0.96
CA ILE A 253 -16.30 28.49 -0.46
C ILE A 253 -16.20 27.00 -0.75
N LEU A 254 -17.37 26.43 -1.01
CA LEU A 254 -17.68 25.57 -2.16
C LEU A 254 -19.01 24.91 -1.79
N GLU A 255 -20.13 25.47 -2.27
CA GLU A 255 -21.29 24.65 -2.55
C GLU A 255 -20.77 23.37 -3.21
N LYS A 256 -21.00 22.20 -2.59
CA LYS A 256 -20.67 20.93 -3.25
C LYS A 256 -21.40 21.00 -4.60
N PRO A 257 -20.70 21.08 -5.75
CA PRO A 257 -21.39 21.03 -7.01
C PRO A 257 -22.16 19.71 -6.98
N HIS A 258 -23.40 19.71 -7.48
CA HIS A 258 -24.15 18.48 -7.71
C HIS A 258 -23.20 17.50 -8.42
N CYS A 259 -22.62 16.55 -7.67
CA CYS A 259 -21.68 15.62 -8.27
C CYS A 259 -22.51 14.80 -9.23
N ARG A 260 -22.29 14.97 -10.54
CA ARG A 260 -22.95 14.12 -11.50
C ARG A 260 -22.49 12.69 -11.20
N PHE A 261 -23.39 11.73 -11.35
CA PHE A 261 -23.09 10.31 -11.23
C PHE A 261 -21.78 9.94 -11.96
N TRP A 262 -21.58 10.53 -13.13
CA TRP A 262 -20.41 10.35 -13.98
C TRP A 262 -19.08 10.86 -13.39
N ASP A 263 -19.09 11.86 -12.50
CA ASP A 263 -17.87 12.39 -11.86
C ASP A 263 -17.34 11.45 -10.75
N ARG A 264 -18.18 10.49 -10.31
CA ARG A 264 -17.85 9.47 -9.32
C ARG A 264 -17.43 8.15 -9.96
N CYS A 265 -17.89 7.91 -11.18
CA CYS A 265 -17.61 6.69 -11.93
C CYS A 265 -16.17 6.68 -12.43
N THR A 266 -15.45 5.59 -12.16
CA THR A 266 -14.10 5.40 -12.68
C THR A 266 -14.17 4.52 -13.93
N MET A 267 -13.95 5.15 -15.10
CA MET A 267 -14.19 4.50 -16.40
C MET A 267 -13.35 3.23 -16.62
N SER A 268 -12.10 3.21 -16.13
CA SER A 268 -11.24 2.04 -16.26
C SER A 268 -11.81 0.78 -15.60
N GLU A 269 -12.40 0.91 -14.41
CA GLU A 269 -12.98 -0.20 -13.66
C GLU A 269 -14.25 -0.70 -14.33
N ILE A 270 -15.03 0.21 -14.90
CA ILE A 270 -16.23 -0.15 -15.68
C ILE A 270 -15.83 -0.92 -16.95
N LEU A 271 -14.77 -0.50 -17.65
CA LEU A 271 -14.27 -1.22 -18.81
C LEU A 271 -13.79 -2.63 -18.45
N VAL A 272 -13.05 -2.78 -17.34
CA VAL A 272 -12.66 -4.09 -16.82
C VAL A 272 -13.89 -4.92 -16.44
N ALA A 273 -14.90 -4.31 -15.79
CA ALA A 273 -16.14 -5.01 -15.47
C ALA A 273 -16.85 -5.54 -16.72
N ILE A 274 -17.00 -4.72 -17.76
CA ILE A 274 -17.62 -5.11 -19.04
C ILE A 274 -16.86 -6.27 -19.68
N PHE A 275 -15.52 -6.19 -19.71
CA PHE A 275 -14.67 -7.27 -20.22
C PHE A 275 -14.88 -8.59 -19.46
N LEU A 276 -14.89 -8.53 -18.12
CA LEU A 276 -15.13 -9.71 -17.28
C LEU A 276 -16.54 -10.26 -17.47
N PHE A 277 -17.56 -9.41 -17.58
CA PHE A 277 -18.94 -9.82 -17.87
C PHE A 277 -19.05 -10.56 -19.21
N PHE A 278 -18.35 -10.07 -20.24
CA PHE A 278 -18.28 -10.75 -21.53
C PHE A 278 -17.65 -12.13 -21.40
N CYS A 279 -16.49 -12.24 -20.73
CA CYS A 279 -15.80 -13.52 -20.52
C CYS A 279 -16.66 -14.51 -19.71
N ALA A 280 -17.30 -14.04 -18.64
CA ALA A 280 -18.17 -14.88 -17.80
C ALA A 280 -19.37 -15.42 -18.58
N THR A 281 -19.99 -14.56 -19.40
CA THR A 281 -21.14 -14.96 -20.23
C THR A 281 -20.72 -15.94 -21.32
N TYR A 282 -19.55 -15.74 -21.92
CA TYR A 282 -18.99 -16.69 -22.87
C TYR A 282 -18.76 -18.07 -22.22
N ASN A 283 -18.14 -18.12 -21.03
CA ASN A 283 -17.94 -19.37 -20.29
C ASN A 283 -19.26 -20.05 -19.91
N LEU A 284 -20.28 -19.28 -19.53
CA LEU A 284 -21.58 -19.82 -19.17
C LEU A 284 -22.26 -20.54 -20.35
N ILE A 285 -22.08 -20.03 -21.57
CA ILE A 285 -22.73 -20.57 -22.77
C ILE A 285 -21.90 -21.70 -23.41
N TYR A 286 -20.58 -21.55 -23.47
CA TYR A 286 -19.70 -22.42 -24.24
C TYR A 286 -18.68 -23.20 -23.40
N GLY A 287 -18.52 -22.86 -22.12
CA GLY A 287 -17.54 -23.46 -21.23
C GLY A 287 -18.01 -24.81 -20.66
N VAL A 288 -17.03 -25.62 -20.26
CA VAL A 288 -17.23 -26.91 -19.57
C VAL A 288 -16.90 -26.79 -18.07
N ASP A 289 -16.28 -25.68 -17.67
CA ASP A 289 -15.86 -25.40 -16.30
C ASP A 289 -16.79 -24.40 -15.58
N PHE A 290 -16.55 -24.20 -14.29
CA PHE A 290 -17.33 -23.30 -13.45
C PHE A 290 -16.65 -21.93 -13.22
N TYR A 291 -15.70 -21.53 -14.07
CA TYR A 291 -14.98 -20.28 -13.88
C TYR A 291 -15.91 -19.05 -14.00
N PHE A 292 -17.02 -19.16 -14.73
CA PHE A 292 -18.03 -18.10 -14.85
C PHE A 292 -18.50 -17.58 -13.48
N ILE A 293 -18.61 -18.44 -12.46
CA ILE A 293 -19.06 -18.05 -11.12
C ILE A 293 -18.10 -17.01 -10.54
N TYR A 294 -16.81 -17.34 -10.55
CA TYR A 294 -15.77 -16.45 -10.06
C TYR A 294 -15.68 -15.17 -10.90
N ILE A 295 -15.70 -15.29 -12.24
CA ILE A 295 -15.56 -14.14 -13.14
C ILE A 295 -16.76 -13.19 -13.00
N TYR A 296 -17.99 -13.69 -12.84
CA TYR A 296 -19.16 -12.85 -12.55
C TYR A 296 -19.04 -12.12 -11.22
N LEU A 297 -18.64 -12.82 -10.15
CA LEU A 297 -18.42 -12.19 -8.84
C LEU A 297 -17.35 -11.09 -8.93
N GLN A 298 -16.28 -11.33 -9.68
CA GLN A 298 -15.23 -10.35 -9.90
C GLN A 298 -15.73 -9.16 -10.75
N ALA A 299 -16.52 -9.40 -11.79
CA ALA A 299 -17.12 -8.35 -12.62
C ALA A 299 -18.06 -7.44 -11.82
N ILE A 300 -18.89 -8.04 -10.96
CA ILE A 300 -19.76 -7.32 -10.02
C ILE A 300 -18.91 -6.48 -9.06
N ALA A 301 -17.83 -7.03 -8.49
CA ALA A 301 -16.94 -6.28 -7.60
C ALA A 301 -16.33 -5.05 -8.30
N PHE A 302 -15.84 -5.19 -9.55
CA PHE A 302 -15.34 -4.06 -10.33
C PHE A 302 -16.43 -3.02 -10.63
N LEU A 303 -17.67 -3.44 -10.88
CA LEU A 303 -18.78 -2.53 -11.13
C LEU A 303 -19.19 -1.75 -9.86
N ILE A 304 -19.32 -2.42 -8.72
CA ILE A 304 -19.66 -1.79 -7.42
C ILE A 304 -18.58 -0.77 -7.05
N VAL A 305 -17.31 -1.18 -7.14
CA VAL A 305 -16.16 -0.34 -6.82
C VAL A 305 -16.02 0.80 -7.87
N GLY A 306 -16.27 0.53 -9.15
CA GLY A 306 -16.16 1.50 -10.25
C GLY A 306 -17.25 2.58 -10.25
N THR A 307 -18.45 2.28 -9.76
CA THR A 307 -19.57 3.25 -9.63
C THR A 307 -19.39 4.22 -8.45
N GLY A 308 -18.50 3.90 -7.50
CA GLY A 308 -18.13 4.80 -6.42
C GLY A 308 -19.14 4.91 -5.27
N PHE A 309 -20.11 4.00 -5.17
CA PHE A 309 -21.08 3.96 -4.07
C PHE A 309 -20.59 3.27 -2.78
N CYS A 310 -19.40 2.66 -2.81
CA CYS A 310 -18.82 2.04 -1.62
C CYS A 310 -18.54 3.07 -0.52
N GLY A 311 -19.22 2.95 0.62
CA GLY A 311 -18.98 3.78 1.81
C GLY A 311 -19.57 5.19 1.75
N THR A 312 -20.53 5.45 0.84
CA THR A 312 -21.20 6.76 0.72
C THR A 312 -22.61 6.78 1.31
N PHE A 313 -23.09 5.67 1.90
CA PHE A 313 -24.33 5.67 2.68
C PHE A 313 -24.02 6.30 4.04
N SER A 314 -24.22 7.61 4.12
CA SER A 314 -24.21 8.44 5.32
C SER A 314 -25.62 9.02 5.47
#